data_AF-A0A841LZQ2-F1
#
_entry.id   AF-A0A841LZQ2-F1
#
_cell.length_a   1.000
_cell.length_b   1.000
_cell.length_c   1.000
_cell.angle_alpha   90.00
_cell.angle_beta   90.00
_cell.angle_gamma   90.00
#
_symmetry.space_group_name_H-M   'P 1'
#
loop_
_entity.id
_entity.type
_entity.pdbx_description
1 polymer ?
#
loop_
_entity_poly.entity_id
_entity_poly.type
_entity_poly.pdbx_seq_one_letter_code
_entity_poly.pdbx_strand_id
1 'polypeptide(L)'
;MTHTFKAALLVMTLGLAASHAHAEIDGHGPDAWRVTNVTVGDVLNARMGPGTNYPVIEAFSDYERGLQQITCVPFYTAAHYTKMTQAQIKALPPRWCLMRNKEMSKAGWVAQRYITPDNEPLLVSPARKSVEHPTEPYLPEPDIDPVAQAQDLVREIYERQFQSENSNLPSAFDPKVSKNYFTDEIVTWLASGKVGAHPLYGAQDFDVVLEDPTPDPHQPMLRGMITINVDFTNFGKKQRAVFYLRADTTKAGAPLRIFRVEHDGWSYP
;
A
#
# COMPACT_ATOMS: atom_id res chain seq x y z
N MET A 1 -5.35 -67.66 39.96
CA MET A 1 -5.95 -66.96 38.80
C MET A 1 -5.61 -65.49 38.92
N THR A 2 -4.54 -65.10 38.24
CA THR A 2 -3.99 -63.75 38.18
C THR A 2 -4.42 -63.12 36.86
N HIS A 3 -5.12 -61.99 36.90
CA HIS A 3 -5.28 -61.14 35.72
C HIS A 3 -4.80 -59.73 36.05
N THR A 4 -3.59 -59.47 35.55
CA THR A 4 -2.94 -58.18 35.37
C THR A 4 -3.76 -57.33 34.40
N PHE A 5 -4.23 -56.16 34.83
CA PHE A 5 -4.73 -55.13 33.91
C PHE A 5 -3.65 -54.10 33.63
N LYS A 6 -3.39 -53.94 32.33
CA LYS A 6 -2.34 -53.14 31.72
C LYS A 6 -2.63 -51.64 31.84
N ALA A 7 -1.55 -50.87 31.99
CA ALA A 7 -1.53 -49.43 31.95
C ALA A 7 -2.03 -48.85 30.61
N ALA A 8 -2.66 -47.68 30.65
CA ALA A 8 -2.72 -46.76 29.53
C ALA A 8 -2.76 -45.32 30.07
N LEU A 9 -1.59 -44.67 30.05
CA LEU A 9 -1.41 -43.24 30.31
C LEU A 9 -1.75 -42.49 29.01
N LEU A 10 -2.84 -41.73 29.00
CA LEU A 10 -3.22 -40.89 27.85
C LEU A 10 -2.68 -39.47 28.09
N VAL A 11 -1.56 -39.14 27.47
CA VAL A 11 -1.05 -37.76 27.41
C VAL A 11 -1.73 -37.06 26.24
N MET A 12 -2.67 -36.15 26.50
CA MET A 12 -3.19 -35.21 25.49
C MET A 12 -2.25 -34.01 25.40
N THR A 13 -1.37 -34.00 24.40
CA THR A 13 -0.65 -32.80 23.95
C THR A 13 -1.59 -31.95 23.11
N LEU A 14 -2.13 -30.89 23.70
CA LEU A 14 -2.91 -29.87 22.99
C LEU A 14 -1.94 -28.90 22.29
N GLY A 15 -1.51 -29.25 21.07
CA GLY A 15 -0.75 -28.35 20.21
C GLY A 15 -1.67 -27.28 19.63
N LEU A 16 -1.67 -26.08 20.23
CA LEU A 16 -2.20 -24.89 19.55
C LEU A 16 -1.23 -24.53 18.41
N ALA A 17 -1.52 -25.04 17.21
CA ALA A 17 -0.99 -24.46 15.99
C ALA A 17 -1.69 -23.11 15.81
N ALA A 18 -1.04 -22.02 16.23
CA ALA A 18 -1.43 -20.69 15.82
C ALA A 18 -1.22 -20.59 14.31
N SER A 19 -2.32 -20.62 13.54
CA SER A 19 -2.30 -20.23 12.14
C SER A 19 -1.94 -18.75 12.11
N HIS A 20 -0.71 -18.43 11.71
CA HIS A 20 -0.34 -17.07 11.34
C HIS A 20 -1.17 -16.71 10.10
N ALA A 21 -2.23 -15.92 10.30
CA ALA A 21 -2.85 -15.17 9.23
C ALA A 21 -1.86 -14.07 8.83
N HIS A 22 -1.05 -14.35 7.82
CA HIS A 22 -0.27 -13.34 7.14
C HIS A 22 -1.23 -12.49 6.31
N ALA A 23 -1.45 -11.25 6.72
CA ALA A 23 -1.92 -10.22 5.81
C ALA A 23 -0.69 -9.83 4.98
N GLU A 24 -0.62 -10.34 3.76
CA GLU A 24 0.30 -9.85 2.72
C GLU A 24 -0.29 -8.50 2.29
N ILE A 25 0.30 -7.40 2.75
CA ILE A 25 -0.02 -6.06 2.26
C ILE A 25 1.03 -5.78 1.20
N ASP A 26 0.84 -6.36 0.02
CA ASP A 26 1.65 -6.00 -1.14
C ASP A 26 1.25 -4.57 -1.58
N GLY A 27 2.20 -3.75 -2.00
CA GLY A 27 1.97 -2.34 -2.32
C GLY A 27 1.13 -2.09 -3.58
N HIS A 28 0.24 -3.01 -3.94
CA HIS A 28 -0.78 -2.80 -4.96
C HIS A 28 -1.89 -1.94 -4.38
N GLY A 29 -2.91 -1.69 -5.20
CA GLY A 29 -4.10 -1.10 -4.65
C GLY A 29 -4.81 -1.93 -3.64
N PRO A 30 -6.05 -1.54 -3.30
CA PRO A 30 -6.92 -2.50 -2.65
C PRO A 30 -6.78 -3.82 -3.42
N ASP A 31 -6.23 -4.86 -2.76
CA ASP A 31 -5.94 -6.17 -3.37
C ASP A 31 -7.21 -6.77 -4.00
N ALA A 32 -8.35 -6.27 -3.51
CA ALA A 32 -9.66 -6.51 -4.00
C ALA A 32 -10.48 -5.21 -4.00
N TRP A 33 -11.41 -5.14 -4.94
CA TRP A 33 -12.49 -4.18 -5.00
C TRP A 33 -13.82 -4.91 -4.80
N ARG A 34 -14.82 -4.19 -4.30
CA ARG A 34 -16.19 -4.69 -4.23
C ARG A 34 -17.16 -3.78 -4.95
N VAL A 35 -18.25 -4.38 -5.43
CA VAL A 35 -19.43 -3.64 -5.90
C VAL A 35 -20.11 -2.97 -4.71
N THR A 36 -20.50 -1.72 -4.89
CA THR A 36 -21.25 -0.91 -3.93
C THR A 36 -22.31 -0.10 -4.65
N ASN A 37 -23.29 0.42 -3.91
CA ASN A 37 -24.35 1.30 -4.43
C ASN A 37 -25.21 0.70 -5.55
N VAL A 38 -25.27 -0.62 -5.66
CA VAL A 38 -26.23 -1.37 -6.48
C VAL A 38 -27.38 -1.83 -5.59
N THR A 39 -28.61 -1.79 -6.10
CA THR A 39 -29.78 -2.25 -5.35
C THR A 39 -29.63 -3.73 -5.03
N VAL A 40 -30.03 -4.13 -3.82
CA VAL A 40 -29.96 -5.55 -3.42
C VAL A 40 -30.77 -6.43 -4.38
N GLY A 41 -30.14 -7.47 -4.92
CA GLY A 41 -30.72 -8.37 -5.93
C GLY A 41 -30.68 -7.85 -7.38
N ASP A 42 -30.08 -6.68 -7.61
CA ASP A 42 -29.77 -6.16 -8.95
C ASP A 42 -28.31 -6.46 -9.32
N VAL A 43 -27.85 -5.98 -10.48
CA VAL A 43 -26.49 -6.21 -10.97
C VAL A 43 -25.78 -4.93 -11.40
N LEU A 44 -24.45 -4.92 -11.22
CA LEU A 44 -23.59 -3.92 -11.85
C LEU A 44 -23.32 -4.31 -13.30
N ASN A 45 -23.91 -3.57 -14.23
CA ASN A 45 -23.65 -3.72 -15.66
C ASN A 45 -22.19 -3.38 -16.02
N ALA A 46 -21.48 -4.35 -16.57
CA ALA A 46 -20.13 -4.20 -17.11
C ALA A 46 -20.18 -4.13 -18.65
N ARG A 47 -19.56 -3.09 -19.21
CA ARG A 47 -19.73 -2.69 -20.61
C ARG A 47 -18.48 -2.92 -21.45
N MET A 48 -18.68 -3.00 -22.76
CA MET A 48 -17.59 -3.14 -23.74
C MET A 48 -16.61 -1.97 -23.72
N GLY A 49 -17.07 -0.78 -23.36
CA GLY A 49 -16.27 0.43 -23.31
C GLY A 49 -16.72 1.39 -22.21
N PRO A 50 -15.93 2.45 -21.96
CA PRO A 50 -16.17 3.40 -20.87
C PRO A 50 -17.32 4.36 -21.21
N GLY A 51 -18.54 3.99 -20.84
CA GLY A 51 -19.72 4.82 -21.06
C GLY A 51 -21.00 4.02 -21.20
N THR A 52 -22.13 4.68 -20.96
CA THR A 52 -23.47 4.08 -21.13
C THR A 52 -23.85 3.81 -22.57
N ASN A 53 -23.12 4.38 -23.54
CA ASN A 53 -23.36 4.18 -24.97
C ASN A 53 -22.77 2.86 -25.50
N TYR A 54 -21.92 2.20 -24.73
CA TYR A 54 -21.40 0.88 -25.08
C TYR A 54 -22.37 -0.21 -24.61
N PRO A 55 -22.51 -1.32 -25.35
CA PRO A 55 -23.34 -2.43 -24.92
C PRO A 55 -22.84 -3.02 -23.59
N VAL A 56 -23.77 -3.53 -22.80
CA VAL A 56 -23.47 -4.39 -21.64
C VAL A 56 -23.02 -5.74 -22.18
N ILE A 57 -21.89 -6.24 -21.68
CA ILE A 57 -21.30 -7.52 -22.09
C ILE A 57 -21.17 -8.50 -20.93
N GLU A 58 -21.27 -8.02 -19.69
CA GLU A 58 -21.14 -8.81 -18.47
C GLU A 58 -21.87 -8.12 -17.31
N ALA A 59 -22.06 -8.85 -16.21
CA ALA A 59 -22.65 -8.35 -14.98
C ALA A 59 -21.89 -8.87 -13.74
N PHE A 60 -21.66 -7.97 -12.78
CA PHE A 60 -21.20 -8.31 -11.43
C PHE A 60 -22.39 -8.27 -10.46
N SER A 61 -22.40 -9.13 -9.45
CA SER A 61 -23.43 -9.09 -8.41
C SER A 61 -23.39 -7.76 -7.62
N ASP A 62 -24.52 -7.40 -7.01
CA ASP A 62 -24.71 -6.24 -6.13
C ASP A 62 -23.71 -6.15 -4.96
N TYR A 63 -23.11 -7.28 -4.58
CA TYR A 63 -22.08 -7.39 -3.54
C TYR A 63 -20.85 -8.18 -3.99
N GLU A 64 -20.55 -8.21 -5.30
CA GLU A 64 -19.38 -8.92 -5.82
C GLU A 64 -18.11 -8.37 -5.16
N ARG A 65 -17.26 -9.25 -4.64
CA ARG A 65 -16.00 -8.90 -3.95
C ARG A 65 -14.81 -9.52 -4.70
N GLY A 66 -13.58 -9.17 -4.31
CA GLY A 66 -12.40 -9.75 -4.96
C GLY A 66 -12.20 -9.27 -6.39
N LEU A 67 -12.80 -8.15 -6.78
CA LEU A 67 -12.64 -7.58 -8.12
C LEU A 67 -11.26 -6.93 -8.25
N GLN A 68 -10.64 -7.09 -9.41
CA GLN A 68 -9.40 -6.42 -9.77
C GLN A 68 -9.71 -5.18 -10.63
N GLN A 69 -9.19 -4.02 -10.23
CA GLN A 69 -9.19 -2.82 -11.08
C GLN A 69 -7.99 -2.88 -12.02
N ILE A 70 -8.25 -2.95 -13.34
CA ILE A 70 -7.19 -2.98 -14.35
C ILE A 70 -6.76 -1.56 -14.73
N THR A 71 -7.72 -0.68 -15.02
CA THR A 71 -7.46 0.73 -15.36
C THR A 71 -8.74 1.57 -15.24
N CYS A 72 -8.63 2.89 -15.24
CA CYS A 72 -9.77 3.79 -15.29
C CYS A 72 -9.57 4.95 -16.27
N VAL A 73 -10.68 5.43 -16.85
CA VAL A 73 -10.73 6.56 -17.77
C VAL A 73 -11.85 7.55 -17.40
N PRO A 74 -11.74 8.84 -17.73
CA PRO A 74 -10.55 9.46 -18.32
C PRO A 74 -9.39 9.46 -17.34
N PHE A 75 -8.20 9.31 -17.89
CA PHE A 75 -6.98 9.38 -17.13
C PHE A 75 -6.72 10.84 -16.75
N TYR A 76 -6.52 11.07 -15.46
CA TYR A 76 -5.98 12.30 -14.91
C TYR A 76 -4.82 11.90 -14.02
N THR A 77 -3.67 12.53 -14.20
CA THR A 77 -2.58 12.39 -13.23
C THR A 77 -3.04 13.00 -11.92
N ALA A 78 -2.58 12.46 -10.79
CA ALA A 78 -2.85 13.06 -9.48
C ALA A 78 -2.41 14.54 -9.46
N ALA A 79 -1.24 14.86 -10.04
CA ALA A 79 -0.73 16.23 -10.16
C ALA A 79 -1.63 17.16 -11.00
N HIS A 80 -2.37 16.64 -11.97
CA HIS A 80 -3.32 17.43 -12.74
C HIS A 80 -4.64 17.61 -11.98
N TYR A 81 -5.12 16.54 -11.33
CA TYR A 81 -6.34 16.56 -10.53
C TYR A 81 -6.22 17.50 -9.31
N THR A 82 -5.09 17.49 -8.60
CA THR A 82 -4.87 18.34 -7.41
C THR A 82 -4.75 19.83 -7.73
N LYS A 83 -4.47 20.19 -8.99
CA LYS A 83 -4.46 21.57 -9.48
C LYS A 83 -5.85 22.06 -9.90
N MET A 84 -6.84 21.18 -9.97
CA MET A 84 -8.21 21.56 -10.33
C MET A 84 -8.93 22.17 -9.14
N THR A 85 -9.68 23.23 -9.42
CA THR A 85 -10.69 23.77 -8.51
C THR A 85 -11.83 22.77 -8.33
N GLN A 86 -12.60 22.92 -7.24
CA GLN A 86 -13.78 22.07 -7.01
C GLN A 86 -14.80 22.16 -8.15
N ALA A 87 -14.92 23.32 -8.80
CA ALA A 87 -15.79 23.50 -9.97
C ALA A 87 -15.29 22.67 -11.17
N GLN A 88 -13.98 22.64 -11.41
CA GLN A 88 -13.38 21.81 -12.45
C GLN A 88 -13.53 20.32 -12.14
N ILE A 89 -13.31 19.90 -10.88
CA ILE A 89 -13.54 18.52 -10.42
C ILE A 89 -14.99 18.08 -10.68
N LYS A 90 -15.97 18.94 -10.33
CA LYS A 90 -17.40 18.65 -10.55
C LYS A 90 -17.77 18.60 -12.04
N ALA A 91 -17.03 19.30 -12.89
CA ALA A 91 -17.21 19.31 -14.34
C ALA A 91 -16.53 18.13 -15.04
N LEU A 92 -15.78 17.29 -14.32
CA LEU A 92 -15.13 16.13 -14.91
C LEU A 92 -16.18 15.15 -15.47
N PRO A 93 -15.91 14.54 -16.64
CA PRO A 93 -16.75 13.47 -17.14
C PRO A 93 -16.74 12.28 -16.16
N PRO A 94 -17.81 11.46 -16.15
CA PRO A 94 -17.88 10.29 -15.29
C PRO A 94 -16.68 9.37 -15.47
N ARG A 95 -16.08 8.94 -14.35
CA ARG A 95 -14.98 7.98 -14.35
C ARG A 95 -15.51 6.56 -14.51
N TRP A 96 -14.88 5.80 -15.40
CA TRP A 96 -15.16 4.40 -15.70
C TRP A 96 -13.91 3.58 -15.44
N CYS A 97 -14.06 2.40 -14.87
CA CYS A 97 -12.96 1.49 -14.57
C CYS A 97 -13.20 0.13 -15.21
N LEU A 98 -12.15 -0.40 -15.86
CA LEU A 98 -12.14 -1.76 -16.36
C LEU A 98 -11.89 -2.69 -15.18
N MET A 99 -12.90 -3.50 -14.85
CA MET A 99 -12.85 -4.43 -13.73
C MET A 99 -12.82 -5.87 -14.25
N ARG A 100 -12.20 -6.76 -13.49
CA ARG A 100 -12.20 -8.20 -13.76
C ARG A 100 -12.43 -8.97 -12.45
N ASN A 101 -13.14 -10.09 -12.49
CA ASN A 101 -13.25 -10.96 -11.32
C ASN A 101 -11.97 -11.79 -11.09
N LYS A 102 -11.83 -12.34 -9.89
CA LYS A 102 -10.66 -13.13 -9.49
C LYS A 102 -10.40 -14.32 -10.42
N GLU A 103 -11.46 -14.96 -10.90
CA GLU A 103 -11.40 -16.12 -11.80
C GLU A 103 -11.03 -15.74 -13.24
N MET A 104 -10.90 -14.44 -13.54
CA MET A 104 -10.64 -13.89 -14.88
C MET A 104 -11.69 -14.24 -15.95
N SER A 105 -12.83 -14.80 -15.53
CA SER A 105 -13.94 -15.21 -16.39
C SER A 105 -14.85 -14.06 -16.80
N LYS A 106 -14.87 -12.97 -16.02
CA LYS A 106 -15.74 -11.80 -16.20
C LYS A 106 -14.90 -10.55 -16.25
N ALA A 107 -15.12 -9.71 -17.25
CA ALA A 107 -14.48 -8.41 -17.35
C ALA A 107 -15.38 -7.38 -18.07
N GLY A 108 -15.24 -6.12 -17.69
CA GLY A 108 -15.86 -5.02 -18.42
C GLY A 108 -15.75 -3.69 -17.70
N TRP A 109 -16.11 -2.62 -18.41
CA TRP A 109 -16.08 -1.26 -17.91
C TRP A 109 -17.31 -0.99 -17.03
N VAL A 110 -17.08 -0.56 -15.79
CA VAL A 110 -18.13 -0.14 -14.85
C VAL A 110 -17.92 1.32 -14.46
N ALA A 111 -18.98 1.99 -14.01
CA ALA A 111 -18.82 3.35 -13.48
C ALA A 111 -18.18 3.29 -12.08
N GLN A 112 -17.16 4.12 -11.84
CA GLN A 112 -16.35 4.10 -10.62
C GLN A 112 -17.16 4.29 -9.33
N ARG A 113 -18.29 5.00 -9.41
CA ARG A 113 -19.20 5.22 -8.26
C ARG A 113 -19.84 3.94 -7.68
N TYR A 114 -19.77 2.82 -8.39
CA TYR A 114 -20.32 1.52 -7.96
C TYR A 114 -19.23 0.55 -7.49
N ILE A 115 -18.00 1.00 -7.32
CA ILE A 115 -16.91 0.16 -6.81
C ILE A 115 -16.20 0.88 -5.67
N THR A 116 -15.72 0.12 -4.71
CA THR A 116 -15.00 0.63 -3.54
C THR A 116 -13.90 -0.34 -3.15
N PRO A 117 -12.75 0.16 -2.66
CA PRO A 117 -11.70 -0.66 -2.04
C PRO A 117 -12.24 -1.70 -1.07
N ASP A 118 -11.80 -2.94 -1.18
CA ASP A 118 -12.32 -4.06 -0.40
C ASP A 118 -11.58 -4.30 0.93
N ASN A 119 -11.51 -3.26 1.77
CA ASN A 119 -10.56 -3.20 2.89
C ASN A 119 -11.12 -3.72 4.25
N GLU A 120 -12.03 -4.69 4.29
CA GLU A 120 -12.68 -5.13 5.55
C GLU A 120 -12.85 -6.66 5.66
N PRO A 121 -12.25 -7.30 6.69
CA PRO A 121 -12.85 -8.42 7.41
C PRO A 121 -13.74 -7.90 8.55
N LEU A 122 -14.99 -8.36 8.61
CA LEU A 122 -15.87 -8.15 9.77
C LEU A 122 -15.29 -8.85 11.01
N LEU A 123 -14.43 -8.17 11.77
CA LEU A 123 -14.13 -8.52 13.17
C LEU A 123 -13.95 -7.23 13.97
N VAL A 124 -14.84 -7.07 14.95
CA VAL A 124 -14.78 -6.03 15.98
C VAL A 124 -13.43 -6.15 16.70
N SER A 125 -12.45 -5.34 16.30
CA SER A 125 -11.26 -5.13 17.12
C SER A 125 -11.59 -4.07 18.16
N PRO A 126 -11.26 -4.28 19.45
CA PRO A 126 -11.48 -3.26 20.45
C PRO A 126 -10.70 -2.03 20.01
N ALA A 127 -11.35 -0.87 20.09
CA ALA A 127 -10.78 0.42 19.74
C ALA A 127 -9.29 0.44 20.12
N ARG A 128 -8.40 0.41 19.11
CA ARG A 128 -7.02 0.80 19.31
C ARG A 128 -7.16 2.21 19.84
N LYS A 129 -6.90 2.39 21.13
CA LYS A 129 -6.97 3.70 21.77
C LYS A 129 -6.22 4.62 20.84
N SER A 130 -6.90 5.66 20.37
CA SER A 130 -6.26 6.84 19.83
C SER A 130 -5.31 7.33 20.92
N VAL A 131 -4.07 6.82 20.88
CA VAL A 131 -2.97 7.45 21.55
C VAL A 131 -2.84 8.76 20.78
N GLU A 132 -3.19 9.83 21.47
CA GLU A 132 -2.93 11.20 21.07
C GLU A 132 -1.45 11.27 20.65
N HIS A 133 -1.18 11.30 19.34
CA HIS A 133 0.19 11.31 18.85
C HIS A 133 0.86 12.64 19.24
N PRO A 134 2.13 12.61 19.69
CA PRO A 134 2.97 13.79 19.71
C PRO A 134 3.06 14.36 18.29
N THR A 135 3.20 15.67 18.17
CA THR A 135 3.20 16.45 16.92
C THR A 135 4.31 16.08 15.90
N GLU A 136 5.09 15.00 16.11
CA GLU A 136 6.20 14.54 15.27
C GLU A 136 6.16 13.00 15.11
N PRO A 137 6.01 12.45 13.88
CA PRO A 137 5.95 11.02 13.64
C PRO A 137 7.34 10.36 13.69
N TYR A 138 7.36 9.07 14.01
CA TYR A 138 8.57 8.23 14.11
C TYR A 138 9.59 8.72 15.14
N LEU A 139 9.12 9.25 16.26
CA LEU A 139 9.98 9.47 17.42
C LEU A 139 10.51 8.12 17.94
N PRO A 140 11.76 8.06 18.46
CA PRO A 140 12.26 6.86 19.10
C PRO A 140 11.40 6.53 20.31
N GLU A 141 10.86 5.31 20.34
CA GLU A 141 10.09 4.79 21.47
C GLU A 141 10.88 3.66 22.14
N PRO A 142 11.08 3.66 23.47
CA PRO A 142 11.93 2.68 24.15
C PRO A 142 11.51 1.22 23.96
N ASP A 143 10.21 0.99 23.74
CA ASP A 143 9.60 -0.34 23.65
C ASP A 143 9.43 -0.83 22.19
N ILE A 144 9.84 -0.02 21.20
CA ILE A 144 9.76 -0.36 19.78
C ILE A 144 11.16 -0.65 19.25
N ASP A 145 11.34 -1.79 18.57
CA ASP A 145 12.56 -2.08 17.84
C ASP A 145 12.78 -1.02 16.73
N PRO A 146 13.88 -0.25 16.74
CA PRO A 146 14.16 0.76 15.73
C PRO A 146 14.16 0.21 14.30
N VAL A 147 14.57 -1.06 14.11
CA VAL A 147 14.59 -1.71 12.78
C VAL A 147 13.16 -1.99 12.31
N ALA A 148 12.29 -2.46 13.21
CA ALA A 148 10.86 -2.65 12.91
C ALA A 148 10.18 -1.31 12.61
N GLN A 149 10.47 -0.27 13.40
CA GLN A 149 9.97 1.09 13.16
C GLN A 149 10.43 1.65 11.80
N ALA A 150 11.65 1.34 11.38
CA ALA A 150 12.18 1.72 10.06
C ALA A 150 11.48 0.99 8.92
N GLN A 151 11.22 -0.31 9.09
CA GLN A 151 10.48 -1.11 8.13
C GLN A 151 9.05 -0.58 7.97
N ASP A 152 8.38 -0.22 9.07
CA ASP A 152 7.05 0.38 9.06
C ASP A 152 7.04 1.76 8.36
N LEU A 153 8.08 2.58 8.58
CA LEU A 153 8.26 3.86 7.88
C LEU A 153 8.36 3.64 6.36
N VAL A 154 9.21 2.71 5.92
CA VAL A 154 9.36 2.39 4.50
C VAL A 154 8.06 1.81 3.92
N ARG A 155 7.34 0.97 4.67
CA ARG A 155 6.02 0.47 4.23
C ARG A 155 5.02 1.62 4.04
N GLU A 156 4.93 2.54 5.01
CA GLU A 156 4.01 3.67 4.95
C GLU A 156 4.26 4.55 3.71
N ILE A 157 5.51 4.83 3.32
CA ILE A 157 5.75 5.67 2.14
C ILE A 157 5.28 5.01 0.83
N TYR A 158 5.36 3.68 0.70
CA TYR A 158 4.80 2.95 -0.44
C TYR A 158 3.28 2.92 -0.41
N GLU A 159 2.67 2.61 0.74
CA GLU A 159 1.21 2.65 0.92
C GLU A 159 0.64 4.03 0.61
N ARG A 160 1.31 5.08 1.06
CA ARG A 160 0.90 6.46 0.87
C ARG A 160 1.08 6.93 -0.57
N GLN A 161 2.13 6.46 -1.25
CA GLN A 161 2.28 6.68 -2.68
C GLN A 161 1.13 6.02 -3.43
N PHE A 162 0.87 4.75 -3.14
CA PHE A 162 -0.25 4.01 -3.74
C PHE A 162 -1.59 4.75 -3.51
N GLN A 163 -1.88 5.15 -2.27
CA GLN A 163 -3.08 5.90 -1.93
C GLN A 163 -3.15 7.25 -2.65
N SER A 164 -2.03 7.94 -2.81
CA SER A 164 -1.98 9.22 -3.53
C SER A 164 -2.27 9.08 -5.02
N GLU A 165 -1.87 7.96 -5.64
CA GLU A 165 -2.18 7.67 -7.03
C GLU A 165 -3.66 7.31 -7.23
N ASN A 166 -4.34 6.86 -6.17
CA ASN A 166 -5.70 6.32 -6.23
C ASN A 166 -6.74 7.16 -5.47
N SER A 167 -6.34 8.28 -4.87
CA SER A 167 -7.21 9.16 -4.08
C SER A 167 -6.68 10.61 -4.05
N ASN A 168 -7.34 11.47 -3.26
CA ASN A 168 -6.92 12.86 -3.05
C ASN A 168 -5.92 13.02 -1.89
N LEU A 169 -5.39 11.92 -1.35
CA LEU A 169 -4.38 11.98 -0.31
C LEU A 169 -3.03 12.43 -0.91
N PRO A 170 -2.26 13.29 -0.22
CA PRO A 170 -0.94 13.68 -0.70
C PRO A 170 0.01 12.48 -0.69
N SER A 171 0.95 12.41 -1.62
CA SER A 171 2.05 11.44 -1.63
C SER A 171 3.00 11.68 -0.45
N ALA A 172 3.82 10.69 -0.09
CA ALA A 172 4.96 10.88 0.81
C ALA A 172 5.95 11.96 0.30
N PHE A 173 5.96 12.24 -1.01
CA PHE A 173 6.82 13.27 -1.63
C PHE A 173 6.19 14.66 -1.67
N ASP A 174 4.94 14.82 -1.26
CA ASP A 174 4.29 16.13 -1.20
C ASP A 174 5.05 17.05 -0.21
N PRO A 175 5.41 18.29 -0.58
CA PRO A 175 6.14 19.21 0.30
C PRO A 175 5.49 19.45 1.67
N LYS A 176 4.17 19.25 1.80
CA LYS A 176 3.45 19.39 3.07
C LYS A 176 3.69 18.22 4.02
N VAL A 177 4.12 17.06 3.52
CA VAL A 177 4.22 15.82 4.30
C VAL A 177 5.63 15.22 4.29
N SER A 178 6.43 15.45 3.25
CA SER A 178 7.74 14.81 3.06
C SER A 178 8.69 14.92 4.25
N LYS A 179 8.64 16.03 5.00
CA LYS A 179 9.41 16.24 6.25
C LYS A 179 9.17 15.20 7.35
N ASN A 180 8.04 14.48 7.27
CA ASN A 180 7.68 13.43 8.23
C ASN A 180 8.46 12.13 8.00
N TYR A 181 8.99 11.92 6.79
CA TYR A 181 9.62 10.66 6.38
C TYR A 181 11.09 10.84 6.02
N PHE A 182 11.44 12.00 5.46
CA PHE A 182 12.75 12.26 4.87
C PHE A 182 13.50 13.38 5.59
N THR A 183 14.83 13.36 5.53
CA THR A 183 15.67 14.47 6.02
C THR A 183 15.48 15.73 5.16
N ASP A 184 15.88 16.89 5.69
CA ASP A 184 15.75 18.17 4.99
C ASP A 184 16.53 18.22 3.66
N GLU A 185 17.58 17.40 3.54
CA GLU A 185 18.35 17.24 2.30
C GLU A 185 17.48 16.63 1.18
N ILE A 186 16.80 15.51 1.47
CA ILE A 186 15.86 14.87 0.53
C ILE A 186 14.71 15.82 0.21
N VAL A 187 14.14 16.47 1.23
CA VAL A 187 13.01 17.41 1.04
C VAL A 187 13.41 18.55 0.10
N THR A 188 14.63 19.08 0.26
CA THR A 188 15.19 20.10 -0.63
C THR A 188 15.41 19.56 -2.04
N TRP A 189 15.90 18.33 -2.16
CA TRP A 189 16.08 17.67 -3.46
C TRP A 189 14.74 17.45 -4.18
N LEU A 190 13.72 16.93 -3.49
CA LEU A 190 12.36 16.76 -4.02
C LEU A 190 11.79 18.09 -4.51
N ALA A 191 11.95 19.16 -3.73
CA ALA A 191 11.49 20.50 -4.08
C ALA A 191 12.24 21.13 -5.26
N SER A 192 13.47 20.67 -5.56
CA SER A 192 14.26 21.20 -6.67
C SER A 192 13.69 20.89 -8.06
N GLY A 193 12.76 19.93 -8.15
CA GLY A 193 12.20 19.47 -9.42
C GLY A 193 13.17 18.68 -10.30
N LYS A 194 14.38 18.37 -9.82
CA LYS A 194 15.40 17.58 -10.53
C LYS A 194 15.22 16.06 -10.37
N VAL A 195 13.98 15.62 -10.15
CA VAL A 195 13.64 14.22 -9.95
C VAL A 195 13.49 13.58 -11.33
N GLY A 196 14.55 12.91 -11.82
CA GLY A 196 14.58 12.32 -13.16
C GLY A 196 13.89 10.96 -13.28
N ALA A 197 13.60 10.30 -12.17
CA ALA A 197 12.93 9.01 -12.07
C ALA A 197 12.10 8.97 -10.77
N HIS A 198 11.06 8.14 -10.72
CA HIS A 198 10.20 8.04 -9.54
C HIS A 198 11.01 7.63 -8.31
N PRO A 199 10.99 8.38 -7.18
CA PRO A 199 11.92 8.12 -6.08
C PRO A 199 11.74 6.75 -5.40
N LEU A 200 10.55 6.13 -5.46
CA LEU A 200 10.32 4.77 -4.93
C LEU A 200 10.62 3.64 -5.90
N TYR A 201 10.55 3.88 -7.21
CA TYR A 201 10.60 2.81 -8.21
C TYR A 201 11.83 2.89 -9.11
N GLY A 202 12.60 3.98 -9.01
CA GLY A 202 13.85 4.14 -9.73
C GLY A 202 13.70 4.28 -11.24
N ALA A 203 12.48 4.53 -11.74
CA ALA A 203 12.18 4.55 -13.18
C ALA A 203 11.22 5.70 -13.54
N GLN A 204 11.25 6.12 -14.82
CA GLN A 204 10.30 7.10 -15.37
C GLN A 204 8.91 6.50 -15.64
N ASP A 205 8.87 5.20 -15.91
CA ASP A 205 7.67 4.39 -16.13
C ASP A 205 7.87 3.05 -15.44
N PHE A 206 6.78 2.44 -14.97
CA PHE A 206 6.86 1.29 -14.08
C PHE A 206 5.61 0.41 -14.12
N ASP A 207 5.82 -0.89 -14.13
CA ASP A 207 4.80 -1.94 -13.94
C ASP A 207 5.31 -2.86 -12.84
N VAL A 208 4.99 -2.48 -11.60
CA VAL A 208 5.67 -2.99 -10.40
C VAL A 208 4.80 -3.98 -9.65
N VAL A 209 5.38 -5.15 -9.36
CA VAL A 209 4.94 -6.06 -8.29
C VAL A 209 5.90 -5.91 -7.12
N LEU A 210 5.41 -5.38 -6.00
CA LEU A 210 6.21 -5.13 -4.81
C LEU A 210 6.22 -6.33 -3.88
N GLU A 211 7.39 -6.64 -3.33
CA GLU A 211 7.51 -7.48 -2.14
C GLU A 211 7.50 -6.58 -0.89
N ASP A 212 7.20 -7.17 0.26
CA ASP A 212 7.23 -6.48 1.56
C ASP A 212 8.62 -5.88 1.83
N PRO A 213 8.72 -4.67 2.42
CA PRO A 213 10.00 -4.13 2.88
C PRO A 213 10.63 -5.06 3.90
N THR A 214 11.92 -5.37 3.75
CA THR A 214 12.67 -6.25 4.65
C THR A 214 13.94 -5.60 5.16
N PRO A 215 14.32 -5.76 6.43
CA PRO A 215 15.63 -5.32 6.90
C PRO A 215 16.76 -6.02 6.15
N ASP A 216 17.91 -5.37 6.01
CA ASP A 216 19.09 -6.03 5.44
C ASP A 216 19.40 -7.34 6.23
N PRO A 217 19.51 -8.49 5.55
CA PRO A 217 19.59 -9.78 6.22
C PRO A 217 20.92 -10.02 6.95
N HIS A 218 21.95 -9.23 6.66
CA HIS A 218 23.28 -9.38 7.24
C HIS A 218 23.58 -8.30 8.27
N GLN A 219 23.14 -7.07 8.00
CA GLN A 219 23.42 -5.90 8.80
C GLN A 219 22.23 -4.93 8.75
N PRO A 220 21.11 -5.29 9.41
CA PRO A 220 19.89 -4.46 9.40
C PRO A 220 20.13 -3.11 10.08
N MET A 221 21.07 -3.05 11.04
CA MET A 221 21.52 -1.81 11.65
C MET A 221 23.03 -1.83 11.91
N LEU A 222 23.72 -0.76 11.52
CA LEU A 222 25.14 -0.51 11.83
C LEU A 222 25.31 0.92 12.34
N ARG A 223 25.78 1.07 13.59
CA ARG A 223 26.07 2.38 14.21
C ARG A 223 24.89 3.37 14.13
N GLY A 224 23.67 2.86 14.31
CA GLY A 224 22.44 3.66 14.27
C GLY A 224 21.92 4.00 12.87
N MET A 225 22.62 3.57 11.82
CA MET A 225 22.08 3.55 10.45
C MET A 225 21.36 2.23 10.24
N ILE A 226 20.11 2.29 9.79
CA ILE A 226 19.24 1.15 9.51
C ILE A 226 19.10 1.02 8.00
N THR A 227 19.17 -0.20 7.49
CA THR A 227 19.07 -0.51 6.06
C THR A 227 17.83 -1.36 5.82
N ILE A 228 16.92 -0.87 4.98
CA ILE A 228 15.70 -1.58 4.56
C ILE A 228 15.76 -1.79 3.05
N ASN A 229 15.57 -3.03 2.61
CA ASN A 229 15.48 -3.42 1.22
C ASN A 229 14.01 -3.55 0.80
N VAL A 230 13.68 -3.06 -0.39
CA VAL A 230 12.39 -3.33 -1.03
C VAL A 230 12.68 -3.97 -2.37
N ASP A 231 12.38 -5.26 -2.47
CA ASP A 231 12.48 -6.01 -3.70
C ASP A 231 11.19 -5.85 -4.50
N PHE A 232 11.33 -5.70 -5.82
CA PHE A 232 10.18 -5.61 -6.70
C PHE A 232 10.50 -6.09 -8.10
N THR A 233 9.46 -6.49 -8.83
CA THR A 233 9.54 -6.83 -10.24
C THR A 233 8.97 -5.69 -11.07
N ASN A 234 9.80 -5.05 -11.89
CA ASN A 234 9.39 -3.99 -12.81
C ASN A 234 9.55 -4.46 -14.27
N PHE A 235 8.46 -4.50 -15.03
CA PHE A 235 8.46 -5.06 -16.40
C PHE A 235 9.10 -6.45 -16.50
N GLY A 236 8.81 -7.31 -15.52
CA GLY A 236 9.36 -8.67 -15.43
C GLY A 236 10.83 -8.76 -15.02
N LYS A 237 11.49 -7.64 -14.71
CA LYS A 237 12.87 -7.61 -14.19
C LYS A 237 12.87 -7.37 -12.69
N LYS A 238 13.59 -8.22 -11.96
CA LYS A 238 13.84 -7.99 -10.53
C LYS A 238 14.73 -6.76 -10.35
N GLN A 239 14.32 -5.90 -9.43
CA GLN A 239 15.01 -4.69 -9.02
C GLN A 239 14.91 -4.55 -7.50
N ARG A 240 15.80 -3.74 -6.93
CA ARG A 240 15.78 -3.43 -5.49
C ARG A 240 15.95 -1.94 -5.25
N ALA A 241 15.15 -1.41 -4.34
CA ALA A 241 15.40 -0.15 -3.68
C ALA A 241 16.01 -0.41 -2.29
N VAL A 242 17.03 0.35 -1.93
CA VAL A 242 17.68 0.29 -0.61
C VAL A 242 17.50 1.62 0.10
N PHE A 243 16.80 1.60 1.22
CA PHE A 243 16.52 2.76 2.06
C PHE A 243 17.47 2.78 3.24
N TYR A 244 18.12 3.92 3.44
CA TYR A 244 18.96 4.16 4.60
C TYR A 244 18.28 5.16 5.52
N LEU A 245 18.07 4.74 6.77
CA LEU A 245 17.39 5.50 7.79
C LEU A 245 18.31 5.72 8.98
N ARG A 246 18.11 6.84 9.67
CA ARG A 246 18.76 7.12 10.96
C ARG A 246 17.95 8.13 11.76
N ALA A 247 18.23 8.22 13.05
CA ALA A 247 17.71 9.29 13.89
C ALA A 247 18.22 10.65 13.37
N ASP A 248 17.31 11.57 13.08
CA ASP A 248 17.63 12.91 12.61
C ASP A 248 17.84 13.86 13.79
N THR A 249 19.08 13.95 14.27
CA THR A 249 19.46 14.79 15.41
C THR A 249 19.33 16.29 15.16
N THR A 250 19.01 16.71 13.93
CA THR A 250 18.69 18.12 13.63
C THR A 250 17.26 18.48 14.01
N LYS A 251 16.40 17.48 14.23
CA LYS A 251 14.99 17.65 14.63
C LYS A 251 14.80 17.33 16.11
N ALA A 252 13.81 17.98 16.73
CA ALA A 252 13.48 17.75 18.13
C ALA A 252 13.06 16.28 18.35
N GLY A 253 13.64 15.64 19.36
CA GLY A 253 13.36 14.23 19.66
C GLY A 253 14.06 13.22 18.74
N ALA A 254 14.89 13.67 17.80
CA ALA A 254 15.68 12.85 16.89
C ALA A 254 14.86 11.73 16.19
N PRO A 255 13.75 12.08 15.52
CA PRO A 255 12.88 11.11 14.89
C PRO A 255 13.60 10.37 13.75
N LEU A 256 13.18 9.15 13.46
CA LEU A 256 13.76 8.34 12.40
C LEU A 256 13.39 8.92 11.03
N ARG A 257 14.40 9.19 10.18
CA ARG A 257 14.20 9.72 8.83
C ARG A 257 15.03 8.94 7.82
N ILE A 258 14.50 8.78 6.62
CA ILE A 258 15.24 8.34 5.44
C ILE A 258 16.17 9.48 5.05
N PHE A 259 17.46 9.17 4.86
CA PHE A 259 18.48 10.16 4.47
C PHE A 259 19.21 9.78 3.17
N ARG A 260 18.91 8.59 2.63
CA ARG A 260 19.44 8.10 1.37
C ARG A 260 18.55 6.98 0.83
N VAL A 261 18.35 6.97 -0.49
CA VAL A 261 17.75 5.84 -1.20
C VAL A 261 18.60 5.50 -2.42
N GLU A 262 18.85 4.21 -2.59
CA GLU A 262 19.59 3.66 -3.72
C GLU A 262 18.69 2.75 -4.55
N HIS A 263 18.89 2.83 -5.86
CA HIS A 263 18.28 1.98 -6.88
C HIS A 263 19.39 1.42 -7.77
N ASP A 264 19.05 0.46 -8.63
CA ASP A 264 20.01 -0.05 -9.62
C ASP A 264 20.50 1.07 -10.56
N GLY A 265 21.74 1.52 -10.34
CA GLY A 265 22.43 2.50 -11.19
C GLY A 265 22.21 3.97 -10.84
N TRP A 266 21.44 4.30 -9.79
CA TRP A 266 21.33 5.68 -9.30
C TRP A 266 20.95 5.75 -7.82
N SER A 267 21.16 6.93 -7.22
CA SER A 267 20.81 7.19 -5.82
C SER A 267 20.45 8.65 -5.61
N TYR A 268 19.73 8.94 -4.54
CA TYR A 268 19.49 10.29 -4.05
C TYR A 268 19.78 10.38 -2.55
N PRO A 269 20.16 11.58 -2.04
CA PRO A 269 20.04 11.87 -0.62
C PRO A 269 18.58 11.72 -0.25
#